data_AF-G2I323-F1
#
_entry.id   AF-G2I323-F1
#
_cell.length_a   1.000
_cell.length_b   1.000
_cell.length_c   1.000
_cell.angle_alpha   90.00
_cell.angle_beta   90.00
_cell.angle_gamma   90.00
#
_symmetry.space_group_name_H-M   'P 1'
#
loop_
_entity.id
_entity.type
_entity.pdbx_description
1 polymer ?
#
loop_
_entity_poly.entity_id
_entity_poly.type
_entity_poly.pdbx_seq_one_letter_code
_entity_poly.pdbx_strand_id
1 'polypeptide(L)'
;MLDTLQQSGCRIAEQLFREYHEDERILISWASGRLLCPPVAINGEGEVIGATHGTRIMIGWTADVLRTYPNLLDRLATENRVGFRRAEENVIRAALALAHENMTATVRNLGIGQAILYRKIKALGLR
;
A
#
# COMPACT_ATOMS: atom_id res chain seq x y z
N MET A 1 22.67 -19.81 -1.20
CA MET A 1 23.18 -19.15 -2.43
C MET A 1 22.06 -18.75 -3.39
N LEU A 2 21.11 -19.65 -3.72
CA LEU A 2 20.00 -19.33 -4.63
C LEU A 2 19.09 -18.19 -4.10
N ASP A 3 18.86 -18.15 -2.78
CA ASP A 3 18.07 -17.10 -2.14
C ASP A 3 18.67 -15.71 -2.29
N THR A 4 20.01 -15.58 -2.19
CA THR A 4 20.69 -14.28 -2.31
C THR A 4 20.62 -13.74 -3.74
N LEU A 5 20.76 -14.61 -4.74
CA LEU A 5 20.60 -14.26 -6.15
C LEU A 5 19.18 -13.78 -6.45
N GLN A 6 18.18 -14.52 -5.96
CA GLN A 6 16.77 -14.17 -6.14
C GLN A 6 16.43 -12.85 -5.43
N GLN A 7 16.93 -12.64 -4.21
CA GLN A 7 16.74 -11.39 -3.46
C GLN A 7 17.36 -10.20 -4.20
N SER A 8 18.58 -10.34 -4.72
CA SER A 8 19.25 -9.29 -5.49
C SER A 8 18.51 -8.96 -6.78
N GLY A 9 18.02 -9.98 -7.50
CA GLY A 9 17.19 -9.78 -8.70
C GLY A 9 15.91 -9.00 -8.41
N CYS A 10 15.22 -9.34 -7.31
CA CYS A 10 14.03 -8.59 -6.89
C CYS A 10 14.34 -7.13 -6.55
N ARG A 11 15.45 -6.86 -5.83
CA ARG A 11 15.85 -5.48 -5.49
C ARG A 11 16.18 -4.65 -6.72
N ILE A 12 16.91 -5.21 -7.69
CA ILE A 12 17.24 -4.53 -8.95
C ILE A 12 15.96 -4.24 -9.75
N ALA A 13 15.07 -5.23 -9.87
CA ALA A 13 13.81 -5.05 -10.58
C ALA A 13 12.93 -3.99 -9.91
N GLU A 14 12.88 -3.95 -8.57
CA GLU A 14 12.17 -2.91 -7.83
C GLU A 14 12.77 -1.53 -8.09
N GLN A 15 14.10 -1.40 -8.04
CA GLN A 15 14.78 -0.12 -8.29
C GLN A 15 14.49 0.39 -9.72
N LEU A 16 14.70 -0.44 -10.73
CA LEU A 16 14.43 -0.08 -12.13
C LEU A 16 12.96 0.30 -12.35
N PHE A 17 12.04 -0.40 -11.67
CA PHE A 17 10.62 -0.08 -11.76
C PHE A 17 10.31 1.29 -11.14
N ARG A 18 10.96 1.64 -10.03
CA ARG A 18 10.81 2.96 -9.41
C ARG A 18 11.37 4.07 -10.29
N GLU A 19 12.54 3.85 -10.91
CA GLU A 19 13.14 4.81 -11.84
C GLU A 19 12.25 5.04 -13.08
N TYR A 20 11.61 4.00 -13.60
CA TYR A 20 10.70 4.13 -14.75
C TYR A 20 9.36 4.81 -14.40
N HIS A 21 8.92 4.69 -13.15
CA HIS A 21 7.64 5.21 -12.65
C HIS A 21 7.84 6.29 -11.58
N GLU A 22 8.76 7.23 -11.81
CA GLU A 22 9.18 8.24 -10.82
C GLU A 22 8.02 9.13 -10.33
N ASP A 23 7.12 9.53 -11.24
CA ASP A 23 5.99 10.41 -10.94
C ASP A 23 4.76 9.70 -10.37
N GLU A 24 4.82 8.37 -10.27
CA GLU A 24 3.65 7.53 -10.06
C GLU A 24 3.65 6.85 -8.70
N ARG A 25 2.45 6.52 -8.20
CA ARG A 25 2.34 5.86 -6.90
C ARG A 25 2.66 4.38 -7.04
N ILE A 26 3.66 3.92 -6.31
CA ILE A 26 4.10 2.53 -6.34
C ILE A 26 3.59 1.76 -5.13
N LEU A 27 2.83 0.69 -5.38
CA LEU A 27 2.37 -0.26 -4.39
C LEU A 27 3.26 -1.49 -4.40
N ILE A 28 3.74 -1.86 -3.20
CA ILE A 28 4.54 -3.05 -2.98
C ILE A 28 3.85 -3.89 -1.91
N SER A 29 3.53 -5.13 -2.28
CA SER A 29 3.00 -6.10 -1.32
C SER A 29 4.15 -6.90 -0.74
N TRP A 30 4.44 -6.71 0.53
CA TRP A 30 5.35 -7.59 1.26
C TRP A 30 4.55 -8.80 1.76
N ALA A 31 4.92 -10.01 1.36
CA ALA A 31 4.38 -11.23 1.95
C ALA A 31 5.50 -11.91 2.76
N SER A 32 5.31 -11.98 4.07
CA SER A 32 6.09 -12.82 4.99
C SER A 32 7.63 -12.65 4.92
N GLY A 33 8.12 -11.41 4.83
CA GLY A 33 9.56 -11.11 4.91
C GLY A 33 10.39 -11.48 3.66
N ARG A 34 9.76 -12.00 2.60
CA ARG A 34 10.36 -12.17 1.27
C ARG A 34 9.71 -11.20 0.28
N LEU A 35 10.50 -10.70 -0.67
CA LEU A 35 10.00 -10.01 -1.86
C LEU A 35 9.31 -11.03 -2.77
N LEU A 36 8.07 -11.39 -2.42
CA LEU A 36 7.24 -12.32 -3.19
C LEU A 36 6.32 -11.58 -4.18
N CYS A 37 6.05 -10.30 -3.95
CA CYS A 37 5.25 -9.49 -4.87
C CYS A 37 6.08 -8.32 -5.40
N PRO A 38 6.39 -8.33 -6.71
CA PRO A 38 7.04 -7.21 -7.34
C PRO A 38 6.06 -6.03 -7.55
N PRO A 39 6.58 -4.80 -7.74
CA PRO A 39 5.80 -3.56 -7.63
C PRO A 39 4.71 -3.39 -8.69
N VAL A 40 3.70 -2.59 -8.34
CA VAL A 40 2.64 -2.08 -9.23
C VAL A 40 2.65 -0.56 -9.17
N ALA A 41 2.58 0.10 -10.31
CA ALA A 41 2.40 1.54 -10.43
C ALA A 41 0.93 1.85 -10.70
N ILE A 42 0.39 2.82 -9.96
CA ILE A 42 -0.95 3.36 -10.13
C ILE A 42 -0.89 4.87 -10.32
N ASN A 43 -1.83 5.40 -11.10
CA ASN A 43 -2.01 6.83 -11.26
C ASN A 43 -2.77 7.45 -10.06
N GLY A 44 -3.01 8.77 -10.12
CA GLY A 44 -3.73 9.50 -9.08
C GLY A 44 -5.17 9.02 -8.84
N GLU A 45 -5.79 8.41 -9.84
CA GLU A 45 -7.16 7.88 -9.78
C GLU A 45 -7.21 6.42 -9.29
N GLY A 46 -6.05 5.76 -9.17
CA GLY A 46 -5.93 4.38 -8.71
C GLY A 46 -5.93 3.32 -9.81
N GLU A 47 -5.82 3.73 -11.07
CA GLU A 47 -5.73 2.83 -12.21
C GLU A 47 -4.34 2.24 -12.32
N VAL A 48 -4.24 0.94 -12.66
CA VAL A 48 -2.96 0.30 -12.91
C VAL A 48 -2.37 0.79 -14.22
N ILE A 49 -1.25 1.50 -14.13
CA ILE A 49 -0.48 1.99 -15.29
C ILE A 49 0.80 1.19 -15.52
N GLY A 50 1.23 0.40 -14.53
CA GLY A 50 2.43 -0.43 -14.63
C GLY A 50 2.37 -1.61 -13.68
N ALA A 51 2.82 -2.77 -14.14
CA ALA A 51 2.91 -3.97 -13.32
C ALA A 51 4.01 -4.87 -13.85
N THR A 52 4.90 -5.34 -12.98
CA THR A 52 5.93 -6.29 -13.37
C THR A 52 5.34 -7.65 -13.77
N HIS A 53 6.12 -8.46 -14.48
CA HIS A 53 5.70 -9.79 -14.92
C HIS A 53 5.27 -10.70 -13.76
N GLY A 54 6.02 -10.70 -12.64
CA GLY A 54 5.68 -11.52 -11.47
C GLY A 54 4.34 -11.13 -10.85
N THR A 55 4.03 -9.84 -10.79
CA THR A 55 2.75 -9.34 -10.29
C THR A 55 1.60 -9.79 -11.19
N ARG A 56 1.80 -9.69 -12.51
CA ARG A 56 0.79 -10.09 -13.50
C ARG A 56 0.45 -11.57 -13.37
N ILE A 57 1.44 -12.45 -13.24
CA ILE A 57 1.21 -13.89 -13.04
C ILE A 57 0.45 -14.14 -11.74
N MET A 58 0.90 -13.56 -10.63
CA MET A 58 0.34 -13.83 -9.31
C MET A 58 -1.11 -13.35 -9.16
N ILE A 59 -1.43 -12.16 -9.70
CA ILE A 59 -2.79 -11.60 -9.66
C ILE A 59 -3.66 -12.13 -10.80
N GLY A 60 -3.07 -12.77 -11.82
CA GLY A 60 -3.79 -13.23 -13.00
C GLY A 60 -4.18 -12.10 -13.95
N TRP A 61 -3.39 -11.02 -14.01
CA TRP A 61 -3.59 -9.94 -14.98
C TRP A 61 -3.10 -10.35 -16.36
N THR A 62 -4.06 -10.65 -17.23
CA THR A 62 -3.81 -10.82 -18.65
C THR A 62 -3.57 -9.46 -19.32
N ALA A 63 -3.01 -9.48 -20.54
CA ALA A 63 -2.83 -8.26 -21.32
C ALA A 63 -4.17 -7.53 -21.56
N ASP A 64 -5.26 -8.28 -21.73
CA ASP A 64 -6.59 -7.72 -21.94
C ASP A 64 -7.17 -7.07 -20.68
N VAL A 65 -6.91 -7.63 -19.49
CA VAL A 65 -7.32 -7.02 -18.22
C VAL A 65 -6.60 -5.69 -18.00
N LEU A 66 -5.33 -5.58 -18.41
CA LEU A 66 -4.56 -4.34 -18.25
C LEU A 66 -4.92 -3.27 -19.27
N ARG A 67 -5.43 -3.65 -20.45
CA ARG A 67 -5.97 -2.70 -21.44
C ARG A 67 -7.21 -1.95 -20.92
N THR A 68 -7.93 -2.55 -19.99
CA THR A 68 -9.10 -1.94 -19.34
C THR A 68 -8.75 -1.10 -18.11
N TYR A 69 -7.47 -0.84 -17.84
CA TYR A 69 -6.98 -0.02 -16.72
C TYR A 69 -7.74 -0.29 -15.41
N PRO A 70 -7.62 -1.51 -14.85
CA PRO A 70 -8.43 -1.89 -13.71
C PRO A 70 -8.10 -0.94 -12.55
N ASN A 71 -9.13 -0.27 -12.02
CA ASN A 71 -8.95 0.53 -10.82
C ASN A 71 -8.62 -0.43 -9.66
N LEU A 72 -7.34 -0.41 -9.27
CA LEU A 72 -6.83 -1.31 -8.26
C LEU A 72 -7.40 -0.95 -6.89
N LEU A 73 -7.61 0.34 -6.64
CA LEU A 73 -8.22 0.82 -5.41
C LEU A 73 -9.67 0.36 -5.28
N ASP A 74 -10.44 0.35 -6.36
CA ASP A 74 -11.83 -0.13 -6.35
C ASP A 74 -11.91 -1.64 -6.17
N ARG A 75 -11.03 -2.43 -6.81
CA ARG A 75 -10.97 -3.88 -6.57
C ARG A 75 -10.54 -4.17 -5.14
N LEU A 76 -9.50 -3.49 -4.65
CA LEU A 76 -9.07 -3.59 -3.25
C LEU A 76 -10.17 -3.15 -2.28
N ALA A 77 -10.98 -2.14 -2.62
CA ALA A 77 -12.10 -1.70 -1.79
C ALA A 77 -13.28 -2.68 -1.82
N THR A 78 -13.54 -3.31 -2.97
CA THR A 78 -14.64 -4.27 -3.15
C THR A 78 -14.36 -5.59 -2.42
N GLU A 79 -13.11 -6.07 -2.47
CA GLU A 79 -12.67 -7.24 -1.70
C GLU A 79 -12.61 -6.97 -0.19
N ASN A 80 -12.59 -5.69 0.19
CA ASN A 80 -12.29 -5.23 1.52
C ASN A 80 -13.41 -4.30 2.03
N ARG A 81 -14.61 -4.84 2.26
CA ARG A 81 -15.56 -4.21 3.22
C ARG A 81 -14.93 -4.02 4.62
N VAL A 82 -13.78 -4.63 4.88
CA VAL A 82 -12.89 -4.43 6.04
C VAL A 82 -11.89 -3.25 5.84
N GLY A 83 -11.81 -2.71 4.64
CA GLY A 83 -10.81 -1.75 4.16
C GLY A 83 -10.93 -0.35 4.76
N PHE A 84 -12.13 0.20 4.95
CA PHE A 84 -12.27 1.51 5.58
C PHE A 84 -11.76 1.48 7.03
N ARG A 85 -12.15 0.45 7.79
CA ARG A 85 -11.74 0.29 9.19
C ARG A 85 -10.22 0.07 9.30
N ARG A 86 -9.66 -0.72 8.38
CA ARG A 86 -8.21 -1.00 8.33
C ARG A 86 -7.39 0.19 7.82
N ALA A 87 -7.93 0.95 6.87
CA ALA A 87 -7.33 2.19 6.38
C ALA A 87 -7.34 3.25 7.47
N GLU A 88 -8.45 3.40 8.19
CA GLU A 88 -8.56 4.27 9.35
C GLU A 88 -7.56 3.88 10.44
N GLU A 89 -7.44 2.58 10.75
CA GLU A 89 -6.40 2.07 11.66
C GLU A 89 -4.99 2.43 11.18
N ASN A 90 -4.66 2.19 9.90
CA ASN A 90 -3.34 2.48 9.35
C ASN A 90 -3.00 3.98 9.41
N VAL A 91 -3.97 4.84 9.09
CA VAL A 91 -3.79 6.31 9.15
C VAL A 91 -3.55 6.75 10.59
N ILE A 92 -4.32 6.23 11.56
CA ILE A 92 -4.14 6.57 12.98
C ILE A 92 -2.78 6.06 13.49
N ARG A 93 -2.39 4.82 13.16
CA ARG A 93 -1.08 4.27 13.52
C ARG A 93 0.07 5.07 12.94
N ALA A 94 0.00 5.45 11.66
CA ALA A 94 1.01 6.27 11.00
C ALA A 94 1.12 7.66 11.66
N ALA A 95 -0.01 8.30 11.96
CA ALA A 95 -0.02 9.61 12.59
C ALA A 95 0.49 9.59 14.05
N LEU A 96 0.27 8.50 14.78
CA LEU A 96 0.87 8.27 16.10
C LEU A 96 2.39 8.06 16.00
N ALA A 97 2.83 7.24 15.04
CA ALA A 97 4.25 6.98 14.81
C ALA A 97 5.02 8.26 14.42
N LEU A 98 4.47 9.07 13.51
CA LEU A 98 5.04 10.35 13.09
C LEU A 98 5.07 11.39 14.22
N ALA A 99 4.13 11.31 15.15
CA ALA A 99 4.06 12.20 16.31
C ALA A 99 4.83 11.67 17.52
N HIS A 100 5.58 10.57 17.40
CA HIS A 100 6.25 9.89 18.52
C HIS A 100 5.30 9.67 19.72
N GLU A 101 4.09 9.19 19.45
CA GLU A 101 3.03 8.94 20.44
C GLU A 101 2.47 10.18 21.14
N ASN A 102 2.83 11.40 20.70
CA ASN A 102 2.25 12.64 21.22
C ASN A 102 0.85 12.86 20.65
N MET A 103 -0.16 12.59 21.47
CA MET A 103 -1.58 12.72 21.09
C MET A 103 -1.96 14.13 20.61
N THR A 104 -1.43 15.19 21.21
CA THR A 104 -1.76 16.56 20.80
C THR A 104 -1.21 16.87 19.41
N ALA A 105 0.00 16.39 19.11
CA ALA A 105 0.60 16.51 17.78
C ALA A 105 -0.14 15.63 16.76
N THR A 106 -0.50 14.39 17.11
CA THR A 106 -1.29 13.49 16.25
C THR A 106 -2.63 14.11 15.86
N VAL A 107 -3.35 14.68 16.83
CA VAL A 107 -4.65 15.33 16.61
C VAL A 107 -4.51 16.55 15.69
N ARG A 108 -3.46 17.36 15.88
CA ARG A 108 -3.15 18.49 15.01
C ARG A 108 -2.81 18.05 13.58
N ASN A 109 -2.04 16.98 13.43
CA ASN A 109 -1.64 16.43 12.13
C ASN A 109 -2.82 15.79 11.38
N LEU A 110 -3.76 15.18 12.12
CA LEU A 110 -4.96 14.56 11.55
C LEU A 110 -6.10 15.56 11.31
N GLY A 111 -6.05 16.76 11.90
CA GLY A 111 -7.10 17.78 11.76
C GLY A 111 -8.43 17.41 12.44
N ILE A 112 -8.41 16.49 13.40
CA ILE A 112 -9.61 16.06 14.17
C ILE A 112 -9.54 16.57 15.61
N GLY A 113 -10.60 16.39 16.40
CA GLY A 113 -10.57 16.68 17.84
C GLY A 113 -10.03 15.51 18.67
N GLN A 114 -9.43 15.79 19.85
CA GLN A 114 -8.94 14.76 20.79
C GLN A 114 -10.01 13.72 21.14
N ALA A 115 -11.24 14.15 21.43
CA ALA A 115 -12.35 13.25 21.74
C ALA A 115 -12.73 12.34 20.57
N ILE A 116 -12.53 12.78 19.32
CA ILE A 116 -12.77 11.96 18.12
C ILE A 116 -11.65 10.92 18.00
N LEU A 117 -10.39 11.32 18.14
CA LEU A 117 -9.25 10.40 18.09
C LEU A 117 -9.38 9.30 19.16
N TYR A 118 -9.68 9.66 20.42
CA TYR A 118 -9.89 8.70 21.50
C TYR A 118 -11.01 7.70 21.20
N ARG A 119 -12.14 8.18 20.66
CA ARG A 119 -13.26 7.30 20.26
C ARG A 119 -12.85 6.34 19.14
N LYS A 120 -12.08 6.81 18.15
CA LYS A 120 -11.58 5.99 17.05
C LYS A 120 -10.56 4.96 17.51
N ILE A 121 -9.57 5.35 18.31
CA ILE A 121 -8.58 4.45 18.94
C ILE A 121 -9.30 3.31 19.70
N LYS A 122 -10.28 3.67 20.54
CA LYS A 122 -11.09 2.69 21.28
C LYS A 122 -11.91 1.77 20.36
N ALA A 123 -12.55 2.33 19.34
CA ALA A 123 -13.37 1.56 18.39
C ALA A 123 -12.54 0.60 17.51
N LEU A 124 -11.27 0.93 17.28
CA LEU A 124 -10.32 0.14 16.48
C LEU A 124 -9.46 -0.82 17.32
N GLY A 125 -9.56 -0.77 18.65
CA GLY A 125 -8.77 -1.64 19.54
C GLY A 125 -7.28 -1.30 19.59
N LEU A 126 -6.92 -0.06 19.22
CA LEU A 126 -5.56 0.44 19.30
C LEU A 126 -5.27 0.80 20.76
N ARG A 127 -4.16 0.30 21.31
CA ARG A 127 -3.67 0.61 22.66
C ARG A 127 -2.35 1.35 22.55
#